data_AF-A0AAU8DS89-F1
#
_entry.id   AF-A0AAU8DS89-F1
#
_cell.length_a   1.000
_cell.length_b   1.000
_cell.length_c   1.000
_cell.angle_alpha   90.00
_cell.angle_beta   90.00
_cell.angle_gamma   90.00
#
_symmetry.space_group_name_H-M   'P 1'
#
loop_
_entity.id
_entity.type
_entity.pdbx_description
1 polymer ?
#
loop_
_entity_poly.entity_id
_entity_poly.type
_entity_poly.pdbx_seq_one_letter_code
_entity_poly.pdbx_strand_id
1 'polypeptide(L)'
;MTTSNIAASDRNLTTAPWRSVRLALAVDATITALNGIAYLVGADVLDELLNLNTVLLRWAGTFLMAFGLVVAALVRRPLPSRAAVWIVIGINAAWAMDSVLMGVLGWGSPSAVGTAWIIGQGVLVAGFAAWQAAALTQRTRS
;
A
#
# COMPACT_ATOMS: atom_id res chain seq x y z
N MET A 1 4.70 -15.64 42.60
CA MET A 1 4.93 -14.48 41.70
C MET A 1 5.06 -14.97 40.25
N THR A 2 4.14 -15.84 39.77
CA THR A 2 4.37 -16.70 38.58
C THR A 2 3.21 -16.70 37.59
N THR A 3 2.00 -16.37 38.05
CA THR A 3 0.77 -16.28 37.23
C THR A 3 0.68 -15.01 36.38
N SER A 4 1.27 -13.90 36.82
CA SER A 4 1.26 -12.63 36.06
C SER A 4 2.05 -12.71 34.75
N ASN A 5 3.11 -13.53 34.69
CA ASN A 5 3.94 -13.67 33.49
C ASN A 5 3.24 -14.47 32.39
N ILE A 6 2.52 -15.54 32.75
CA ILE A 6 1.83 -16.41 31.78
C ILE A 6 0.68 -15.64 31.10
N ALA A 7 -0.12 -14.90 31.88
CA ALA A 7 -1.20 -14.08 31.33
C ALA A 7 -0.69 -12.90 30.48
N ALA A 8 0.49 -12.37 30.77
CA ALA A 8 1.11 -11.32 29.96
C ALA A 8 1.69 -11.86 28.64
N SER A 9 2.32 -13.04 28.67
CA SER A 9 2.81 -13.71 27.45
C SER A 9 1.67 -14.13 26.52
N ASP A 10 0.56 -14.66 27.06
CA ASP A 10 -0.59 -15.08 26.26
C ASP A 10 -1.29 -13.89 25.56
N ARG A 11 -1.38 -12.73 26.23
CA ARG A 11 -1.89 -11.50 25.62
C ARG A 11 -0.97 -10.97 24.52
N ASN A 12 0.34 -11.12 24.66
CA ASN A 12 1.30 -10.71 23.64
C ASN A 12 1.20 -11.59 22.40
N LEU A 13 1.07 -12.90 22.57
CA LEU A 13 0.90 -13.86 21.45
C LEU A 13 -0.41 -13.65 20.69
N THR A 14 -1.51 -13.35 21.40
CA THR A 14 -2.83 -13.12 20.77
C THR A 14 -2.96 -11.76 20.07
N THR A 15 -2.18 -10.74 20.47
CA THR A 15 -2.27 -9.38 19.90
C THR A 15 -1.15 -9.03 18.91
N ALA A 16 -0.01 -9.73 18.94
CA ALA A 16 1.10 -9.48 18.02
C ALA A 16 0.72 -9.61 16.52
N PRO A 17 -0.03 -10.63 16.07
CA PRO A 17 -0.44 -10.74 14.66
C PRO A 17 -1.28 -9.53 14.20
N TRP A 18 -2.14 -9.03 15.08
CA TRP A 18 -2.98 -7.86 14.81
C TRP A 18 -2.18 -6.56 14.72
N ARG A 19 -1.11 -6.44 15.53
CA ARG A 19 -0.18 -5.30 15.43
C ARG A 19 0.55 -5.29 14.08
N SER A 20 0.97 -6.45 13.58
CA SER A 20 1.66 -6.57 12.29
C SER A 20 0.77 -6.19 11.10
N VAL A 21 -0.48 -6.67 11.07
CA VAL A 21 -1.44 -6.28 10.01
C VAL A 21 -1.73 -4.78 10.05
N ARG A 22 -1.94 -4.21 11.24
CA ARG A 22 -2.20 -2.76 11.38
C ARG A 22 -0.98 -1.92 10.97
N LEU A 23 0.23 -2.37 11.30
CA LEU A 23 1.46 -1.69 10.89
C LEU A 23 1.60 -1.71 9.36
N ALA A 24 1.42 -2.88 8.72
CA ALA A 24 1.50 -3.00 7.27
C ALA A 24 0.49 -2.08 6.55
N LEU A 25 -0.76 -2.05 7.04
CA LEU A 25 -1.81 -1.17 6.50
C LEU A 25 -1.51 0.32 6.76
N ALA A 26 -0.93 0.67 7.91
CA ALA A 26 -0.60 2.06 8.24
C ALA A 26 0.55 2.60 7.37
N VAL A 27 1.58 1.78 7.16
CA VAL A 27 2.71 2.12 6.28
C VAL A 27 2.22 2.30 4.84
N ASP A 28 1.44 1.34 4.32
CA ASP A 28 0.81 1.41 3.00
C ASP A 28 -0.02 2.70 2.85
N ALA A 29 -1.00 2.91 3.74
CA ALA A 29 -1.87 4.09 3.68
C ALA A 29 -1.09 5.41 3.66
N THR A 30 -0.02 5.50 4.46
CA THR A 30 0.80 6.71 4.57
C THR A 30 1.58 6.94 3.27
N ILE A 31 2.29 5.94 2.79
CA ILE A 31 3.12 6.07 1.59
C ILE A 31 2.24 6.31 0.36
N THR A 32 1.14 5.57 0.24
CA THR A 32 0.17 5.72 -0.85
C THR A 32 -0.47 7.11 -0.86
N ALA A 33 -0.89 7.64 0.30
CA ALA A 33 -1.43 9.00 0.37
C ALA A 33 -0.38 10.07 0.04
N LEU A 34 0.86 9.94 0.54
CA LEU A 34 1.95 10.87 0.21
C LEU A 34 2.26 10.87 -1.29
N ASN A 35 2.27 9.69 -1.93
CA ASN A 35 2.46 9.58 -3.38
C ASN A 35 1.30 10.23 -4.14
N GLY A 36 0.06 10.02 -3.67
CA GLY A 36 -1.11 10.67 -4.24
C GLY A 36 -1.05 12.20 -4.17
N ILE A 37 -0.64 12.74 -3.02
CA ILE A 37 -0.43 14.19 -2.83
C ILE A 37 0.66 14.70 -3.77
N ALA A 38 1.79 13.99 -3.89
CA ALA A 38 2.87 14.36 -4.79
C ALA A 38 2.38 14.46 -6.24
N TYR A 39 1.57 13.49 -6.70
CA TYR A 39 0.99 13.51 -8.04
C TYR A 39 -0.06 14.61 -8.24
N LEU A 40 -0.84 14.95 -7.22
CA LEU A 40 -1.85 16.01 -7.31
C LEU A 40 -1.23 17.42 -7.33
N VAL A 41 -0.24 17.65 -6.47
CA VAL A 41 0.38 18.97 -6.28
C VAL A 41 1.50 19.21 -7.29
N GLY A 42 2.28 18.18 -7.58
CA GLY A 42 3.46 18.26 -8.45
C GLY A 42 3.24 17.78 -9.87
N ALA A 43 1.99 17.61 -10.31
CA ALA A 43 1.66 16.97 -11.59
C ALA A 43 2.45 17.56 -12.78
N ASP A 44 2.47 18.90 -12.90
CA ASP A 44 3.09 19.57 -14.04
C ASP A 44 4.63 19.40 -14.01
N VAL A 45 5.26 19.47 -12.82
CA VAL A 45 6.70 19.24 -12.64
C VAL A 45 7.08 17.78 -12.90
N LEU A 46 6.23 16.85 -12.46
CA LEU A 46 6.43 15.42 -12.66
C LEU A 46 6.21 15.03 -14.12
N ASP A 47 5.31 15.68 -14.85
CA ASP A 47 5.13 15.47 -16.29
C ASP A 47 6.44 15.77 -17.04
N GLU A 48 7.04 16.94 -16.79
CA GLU A 48 8.33 17.31 -17.40
C GLU A 48 9.46 16.31 -17.10
N LEU A 49 9.50 15.78 -15.86
CA LEU A 49 10.56 14.84 -15.43
C LEU A 49 10.32 13.41 -15.92
N LEU A 50 9.09 12.92 -15.80
CA LEU A 50 8.72 11.53 -16.06
C LEU A 50 8.26 11.31 -17.50
N ASN A 51 8.01 12.40 -18.25
CA ASN A 51 7.33 12.40 -19.54
C ASN A 51 5.99 11.66 -19.46
N LEU A 52 5.17 12.04 -18.47
CA LEU A 52 3.90 11.41 -18.16
C LEU A 52 2.80 12.46 -18.12
N ASN A 53 1.84 12.33 -19.03
CA ASN A 53 0.70 13.22 -19.17
C ASN A 53 0.13 13.67 -17.80
N THR A 54 0.14 14.98 -17.56
CA THR A 54 -0.36 15.63 -16.33
C THR A 54 -1.77 15.16 -15.92
N VAL A 55 -2.68 14.94 -16.86
CA VAL A 55 -4.04 14.45 -16.59
C VAL A 55 -4.00 13.05 -15.99
N LEU A 56 -3.15 12.17 -16.53
CA LEU A 56 -2.94 10.83 -15.97
C LEU A 56 -2.38 10.89 -14.54
N LEU A 57 -1.38 11.75 -14.31
CA LEU A 57 -0.82 11.96 -12.97
C LEU A 57 -1.87 12.45 -11.98
N ARG A 58 -2.71 13.43 -12.35
CA ARG A 58 -3.79 13.93 -11.47
C ARG A 58 -4.86 12.87 -11.19
N TRP A 59 -5.23 12.05 -12.18
CA TRP A 59 -6.15 10.92 -11.98
C TRP A 59 -5.56 9.86 -11.04
N ALA A 60 -4.32 9.45 -11.29
CA ALA A 60 -3.60 8.52 -10.43
C ALA A 60 -3.47 9.09 -9.00
N GLY A 61 -3.12 10.36 -8.86
CA GLY A 61 -3.01 11.04 -7.57
C GLY A 61 -4.33 11.07 -6.80
N THR A 62 -5.43 11.35 -7.49
CA THR A 62 -6.79 11.33 -6.90
C THR A 62 -7.15 9.92 -6.40
N PHE A 63 -6.89 8.90 -7.23
CA PHE A 63 -7.12 7.51 -6.85
C PHE A 63 -6.29 7.11 -5.63
N LEU A 64 -4.98 7.38 -5.65
CA LEU A 64 -4.06 7.03 -4.56
C LEU A 64 -4.42 7.74 -3.26
N MET A 65 -4.81 9.01 -3.32
CA MET A 65 -5.26 9.75 -2.16
C MET A 65 -6.55 9.14 -1.59
N ALA A 66 -7.54 8.87 -2.42
CA ALA A 66 -8.80 8.25 -1.99
C ALA A 66 -8.56 6.84 -1.40
N PHE A 67 -7.72 6.03 -2.05
CA PHE A 67 -7.37 4.70 -1.58
C PHE A 67 -6.61 4.74 -0.25
N GLY A 68 -5.59 5.60 -0.12
CA GLY A 68 -4.84 5.80 1.12
C GLY A 68 -5.74 6.20 2.29
N LEU A 69 -6.73 7.07 2.05
CA LEU A 69 -7.75 7.45 3.04
C LEU A 69 -8.63 6.25 3.46
N VAL A 70 -9.06 5.41 2.51
CA VAL A 70 -9.84 4.20 2.79
C VAL A 70 -9.02 3.21 3.64
N VAL A 71 -7.75 2.99 3.29
CA VAL A 71 -6.86 2.10 4.06
C VAL A 71 -6.59 2.68 5.46
N ALA A 72 -6.37 3.99 5.58
CA ALA A 72 -6.22 4.67 6.87
C ALA A 72 -7.47 4.52 7.75
N ALA A 73 -8.67 4.60 7.16
CA ALA A 73 -9.92 4.34 7.87
C ALA A 73 -10.02 2.89 8.37
N LEU A 74 -9.51 1.92 7.58
CA LEU A 74 -9.44 0.52 7.99
C LEU A 74 -8.47 0.30 9.17
N VAL A 75 -7.32 0.98 9.18
CA VAL A 75 -6.36 0.95 10.30
C VAL A 75 -7.00 1.40 11.62
N ARG A 76 -7.90 2.38 11.57
CA ARG A 76 -8.59 2.94 12.75
C ARG A 76 -9.69 2.03 13.31
N ARG A 77 -10.07 0.95 12.61
CA ARG A 77 -11.07 0.00 13.11
C ARG A 77 -10.48 -0.85 14.25
N PRO A 78 -11.22 -1.07 15.37
CA PRO A 78 -10.77 -1.95 16.45
C PRO A 78 -10.51 -3.40 15.99
N LEU A 79 -11.35 -3.89 15.07
CA LEU A 79 -11.26 -5.21 14.44
C LEU A 79 -11.41 -5.04 12.92
N PRO A 80 -10.30 -4.88 12.17
CA PRO A 80 -10.35 -4.83 10.72
C PRO A 80 -10.92 -6.14 10.16
N SER A 81 -11.87 -6.05 9.23
CA SER A 81 -12.46 -7.24 8.62
C SER A 81 -11.43 -7.92 7.72
N ARG A 82 -11.32 -9.24 7.78
CA ARG A 82 -10.40 -10.02 6.95
C ARG A 82 -10.68 -9.80 5.45
N ALA A 83 -11.96 -9.73 5.09
CA ALA A 83 -12.39 -9.46 3.74
C ALA A 83 -11.90 -8.09 3.24
N ALA A 84 -12.00 -7.03 4.05
CA ALA A 84 -11.51 -5.71 3.67
C ALA A 84 -9.99 -5.70 3.46
N VAL A 85 -9.22 -6.39 4.30
CA VAL A 85 -7.75 -6.48 4.11
C VAL A 85 -7.42 -7.23 2.81
N TRP A 86 -8.14 -8.31 2.49
CA TRP A 86 -7.96 -9.00 1.19
C TRP A 86 -8.32 -8.14 -0.02
N ILE A 87 -9.34 -7.28 0.10
CA ILE A 87 -9.66 -6.30 -0.95
C ILE A 87 -8.51 -5.31 -1.14
N VAL A 88 -7.92 -4.78 -0.06
CA VAL A 88 -6.74 -3.89 -0.12
C VAL A 88 -5.57 -4.59 -0.80
N ILE A 89 -5.29 -5.84 -0.43
CA ILE A 89 -4.25 -6.66 -1.07
C ILE A 89 -4.51 -6.82 -2.56
N GLY A 90 -5.75 -7.13 -2.96
CA GLY A 90 -6.14 -7.31 -4.36
C GLY A 90 -5.98 -6.03 -5.18
N ILE A 91 -6.39 -4.89 -4.63
CA ILE A 91 -6.22 -3.58 -5.29
C ILE A 91 -4.74 -3.24 -5.43
N ASN A 92 -3.93 -3.44 -4.39
CA ASN A 92 -2.49 -3.22 -4.46
C ASN A 92 -1.82 -4.14 -5.50
N ALA A 93 -2.22 -5.42 -5.56
CA ALA A 93 -1.70 -6.35 -6.55
C ALA A 93 -2.06 -5.92 -7.98
N ALA A 94 -3.30 -5.48 -8.21
CA ALA A 94 -3.74 -4.97 -9.50
C ALA A 94 -2.98 -3.70 -9.90
N TRP A 95 -2.83 -2.74 -8.98
CA TRP A 95 -2.07 -1.51 -9.20
C TRP A 95 -0.60 -1.79 -9.52
N ALA A 96 0.04 -2.68 -8.76
CA ALA A 96 1.42 -3.07 -8.97
C ALA A 96 1.62 -3.74 -10.34
N MET A 97 0.72 -4.65 -10.72
CA MET A 97 0.78 -5.33 -12.01
C MET A 97 0.60 -4.34 -13.16
N ASP A 98 -0.40 -3.46 -13.09
CA ASP A 98 -0.64 -2.43 -14.11
C ASP A 98 0.56 -1.49 -14.24
N SER A 99 1.13 -1.07 -13.13
CA SER A 99 2.33 -0.21 -13.11
C SER A 99 3.53 -0.89 -13.78
N VAL A 100 3.82 -2.14 -13.43
CA VAL A 100 4.93 -2.87 -14.04
C VAL A 100 4.68 -3.07 -15.54
N LEU A 101 3.45 -3.41 -15.94
CA LEU A 101 3.10 -3.55 -17.36
C LEU A 101 3.24 -2.23 -18.11
N MET A 102 2.74 -1.13 -17.56
CA MET A 102 2.87 0.21 -18.15
C MET A 102 4.34 0.58 -18.39
N GLY A 103 5.20 0.35 -17.39
CA GLY A 103 6.64 0.61 -17.50
C GLY A 103 7.35 -0.29 -18.51
N VAL A 104 7.07 -1.60 -18.48
CA VAL A 104 7.71 -2.59 -19.38
C VAL A 104 7.26 -2.42 -20.83
N LEU A 105 5.98 -2.10 -21.05
CA LEU A 105 5.41 -1.89 -22.38
C LEU A 105 5.68 -0.47 -22.92
N GLY A 106 6.25 0.42 -22.10
CA GLY A 106 6.51 1.81 -22.48
C GLY A 106 5.23 2.60 -22.78
N TRP A 107 4.12 2.24 -22.15
CA TRP A 107 2.83 2.89 -22.42
C TRP A 107 2.86 4.35 -21.94
N GLY A 108 2.47 5.28 -22.82
CA GLY A 108 2.59 6.73 -22.57
C GLY A 108 3.99 7.28 -22.88
N SER A 109 4.92 6.45 -23.36
CA SER A 109 6.30 6.82 -23.71
C SER A 109 7.05 7.57 -22.59
N PRO A 110 7.07 7.03 -21.34
CA PRO A 110 7.77 7.66 -20.23
C PRO A 110 9.27 7.80 -20.50
N SER A 111 9.89 8.78 -19.84
CA SER A 111 11.36 8.94 -19.82
C SER A 111 12.01 7.74 -19.11
N ALA A 112 13.33 7.56 -19.22
CA ALA A 112 14.02 6.49 -18.48
C ALA A 112 13.79 6.60 -16.96
N VAL A 113 13.76 7.83 -16.44
CA VAL A 113 13.43 8.12 -15.04
C VAL A 113 11.96 7.81 -14.75
N GLY A 114 11.05 8.18 -15.66
CA GLY A 114 9.63 7.83 -15.61
C GLY A 114 9.40 6.33 -15.52
N THR A 115 10.02 5.55 -16.40
CA THR A 115 9.92 4.08 -16.39
C THR A 115 10.42 3.49 -15.08
N ALA A 116 11.59 3.93 -14.60
CA ALA A 116 12.13 3.47 -13.32
C ALA A 116 11.21 3.82 -12.15
N TRP A 117 10.60 5.01 -12.18
CA TRP A 117 9.64 5.47 -11.16
C TRP A 117 8.37 4.62 -11.16
N ILE A 118 7.73 4.44 -12.32
CA ILE A 118 6.49 3.65 -12.48
C ILE A 118 6.70 2.22 -11.97
N ILE A 119 7.80 1.57 -12.40
CA ILE A 119 8.13 0.21 -11.98
C ILE A 119 8.47 0.18 -10.49
N GLY A 120 9.28 1.12 -10.01
CA GLY A 120 9.71 1.21 -8.62
C GLY A 120 8.55 1.33 -7.65
N GLN A 121 7.59 2.22 -7.91
CA GLN A 121 6.39 2.33 -7.07
C GLN A 121 5.48 1.10 -7.20
N GLY A 122 5.42 0.46 -8.37
CA GLY A 122 4.69 -0.81 -8.55
C GLY A 122 5.27 -1.93 -7.68
N VAL A 123 6.60 -2.09 -7.66
CA VAL A 123 7.29 -3.07 -6.81
C VAL A 123 7.07 -2.78 -5.32
N LEU A 124 7.12 -1.50 -4.93
CA LEU A 124 6.88 -1.10 -3.54
C LEU A 124 5.45 -1.48 -3.10
N VAL A 125 4.45 -1.21 -3.93
CA VAL A 125 3.04 -1.55 -3.67
C VAL A 125 2.84 -3.08 -3.62
N ALA A 126 3.52 -3.84 -4.48
CA ALA A 126 3.53 -5.30 -4.38
C ALA A 126 4.14 -5.79 -3.06
N GLY A 127 5.17 -5.10 -2.56
CA GLY A 127 5.76 -5.33 -1.23
C GLY A 127 4.73 -5.13 -0.10
N PHE A 128 3.90 -4.09 -0.17
CA PHE A 128 2.81 -3.89 0.79
C PHE A 128 1.79 -5.01 0.74
N ALA A 129 1.34 -5.40 -0.46
CA ALA A 129 0.40 -6.50 -0.65
C ALA A 129 0.95 -7.81 -0.06
N ALA A 130 2.21 -8.14 -0.34
CA ALA A 130 2.87 -9.33 0.19
C ALA A 130 2.99 -9.29 1.72
N TRP A 131 3.35 -8.14 2.30
CA TRP A 131 3.43 -7.98 3.75
C TRP A 131 2.07 -8.14 4.43
N GLN A 132 1.02 -7.54 3.88
CA GLN A 132 -0.34 -7.66 4.39
C GLN A 132 -0.83 -9.12 4.32
N ALA A 133 -0.58 -9.82 3.20
CA ALA A 133 -0.95 -11.23 3.03
C ALA A 133 -0.21 -12.16 4.01
N ALA A 134 1.10 -11.94 4.19
CA ALA A 134 1.91 -12.70 5.15
C ALA A 134 1.40 -12.50 6.59
N ALA A 135 1.10 -11.26 6.97
CA ALA A 135 0.58 -10.92 8.29
C ALA A 135 -0.81 -11.54 8.56
N LEU A 136 -1.70 -11.58 7.55
CA LEU A 136 -2.99 -12.27 7.66
C LEU A 136 -2.86 -13.79 7.79
N THR A 137 -1.91 -14.40 7.09
CA THR A 137 -1.72 -15.86 7.08
C THR A 137 -1.14 -16.38 8.40
N GLN A 138 -0.25 -15.62 9.03
CA GLN A 138 0.27 -15.95 10.37
C GLN A 138 -0.86 -16.01 11.41
N ARG A 139 -1.89 -15.17 11.27
CA ARG A 139 -3.08 -15.18 12.14
C ARG A 139 -3.96 -16.42 11.97
N THR A 140 -3.98 -17.05 10.80
CA THR A 140 -4.79 -18.29 10.62
C THR A 140 -4.14 -19.54 11.19
N ARG A 141 -2.84 -19.48 11.46
CA ARG A 141 -2.05 -20.63 11.94
C ARG A 141 -1.82 -20.61 13.46
N SER A 142 -2.30 -19.57 14.15
CA SER A 142 -2.25 -19.39 15.60
C SER A 142 -3.64 -19.59 16.20
#